data_AF-A0A2S2Q2N0-F1
#
_entry.id   AF-A0A2S2Q2N0-F1
#
_cell.length_a   1.000
_cell.length_b   1.000
_cell.length_c   1.000
_cell.angle_alpha   90.00
_cell.angle_beta   90.00
_cell.angle_gamma   90.00
#
_symmetry.space_group_name_H-M   'P 1'
#
loop_
_entity.id
_entity.type
_entity.pdbx_description
1 polymer ?
#
loop_
_entity_poly.entity_id
_entity_poly.type
_entity_poly.pdbx_seq_one_letter_code
_entity_poly.pdbx_strand_id
1 'polypeptide(L)'
;VENNTDVQESWRVMLKITANKEDICDSILALQYFDSLNVEVKLFADKLINLIIKPIIIQNLQVDITKSIHVSIMTLKVSKIEDEYLSITIGKLKNVFKFLNSTLPINFNEIHIMSYLGSYASQQFCNIFKDKALFNAVPIKYNKLIDFQDELNEVLELNTYLNELGFFEKSNNELIKYTENIDNLFFNKISQIYYDKARTIIKKDLHDLVEVNNENRWTPDEDNNEDNSFCQTFFAYPQSKVSKSLLEFHNLIDEVASEMSSIPENDAWRYHDILNNITIMYCDMVSTQHSKALELNPQQSGILY
;
A
#
# COMPACT_ATOMS: atom_id res chain seq x y z
N VAL A 1 -22.17 47.35 -12.59
CA VAL A 1 -21.45 46.85 -11.39
C VAL A 1 -22.11 45.52 -11.00
N GLU A 2 -22.15 44.52 -11.88
CA GLU A 2 -21.00 43.68 -12.28
C GLU A 2 -20.00 43.52 -11.14
N ASN A 3 -20.24 42.51 -10.31
CA ASN A 3 -19.19 41.79 -9.62
C ASN A 3 -19.41 40.30 -9.92
N ASN A 4 -18.94 39.91 -11.11
CA ASN A 4 -18.50 38.56 -11.39
C ASN A 4 -17.31 38.26 -10.46
N THR A 5 -17.58 37.72 -9.27
CA THR A 5 -16.56 36.92 -8.59
C THR A 5 -16.65 35.52 -9.18
N ASP A 6 -16.02 35.39 -10.33
CA ASP A 6 -15.68 34.13 -10.97
C ASP A 6 -14.67 33.43 -10.06
N VAL A 7 -15.17 32.77 -9.01
CA VAL A 7 -14.38 31.78 -8.26
C VAL A 7 -14.33 30.58 -9.19
N GLN A 8 -13.31 30.57 -10.05
CA GLN A 8 -13.01 29.49 -10.96
C GLN A 8 -12.69 28.25 -10.10
N GLU A 9 -13.71 27.49 -9.71
CA GLU A 9 -13.53 26.26 -8.96
C GLU A 9 -12.82 25.26 -9.88
N SER A 10 -11.53 25.03 -9.61
CA SER A 10 -10.69 24.15 -10.41
C SER A 10 -11.03 22.68 -10.13
N TRP A 11 -12.17 22.22 -10.62
CA TRP A 11 -12.56 20.81 -10.59
C TRP A 11 -11.66 19.99 -11.51
N ARG A 12 -11.22 18.81 -11.06
CA ARG A 12 -10.42 17.92 -11.94
C ARG A 12 -11.31 17.15 -12.90
N VAL A 13 -12.47 16.70 -12.44
CA VAL A 13 -13.42 15.90 -13.21
C VAL A 13 -14.85 16.24 -12.77
N MET A 14 -15.77 16.34 -13.72
CA MET A 14 -17.20 16.52 -13.49
C MET A 14 -17.98 15.43 -14.24
N LEU A 15 -18.82 14.70 -13.52
CA LEU A 15 -19.85 13.83 -14.07
C LEU A 15 -21.20 14.54 -13.95
N LYS A 16 -21.80 14.89 -15.07
CA LYS A 16 -23.09 15.58 -15.14
C LYS A 16 -24.11 14.68 -15.83
N ILE A 17 -25.20 14.39 -15.13
CA ILE A 17 -26.37 13.68 -15.68
C ILE A 17 -27.50 14.69 -15.80
N THR A 18 -27.87 15.03 -17.03
CA THR A 18 -28.95 15.97 -17.37
C THR A 18 -30.10 15.22 -18.01
N ALA A 19 -30.93 14.59 -17.20
CA ALA A 19 -32.14 13.91 -17.67
C ALA A 19 -33.00 13.54 -16.46
N ASN A 20 -34.32 13.49 -16.65
CA ASN A 20 -35.18 12.85 -15.67
C ASN A 20 -34.95 11.32 -15.72
N LYS A 21 -35.46 10.56 -14.74
CA LYS A 21 -35.24 9.10 -14.74
C LYS A 21 -35.88 8.41 -15.95
N GLU A 22 -37.04 8.88 -16.40
CA GLU A 22 -37.81 8.32 -17.51
C GLU A 22 -37.08 8.49 -18.86
N ASP A 23 -36.50 9.65 -19.13
CA ASP A 23 -35.69 9.92 -20.33
C ASP A 23 -34.44 9.03 -20.36
N ILE A 24 -33.84 8.76 -19.19
CA ILE A 24 -32.72 7.82 -19.07
C ILE A 24 -33.19 6.40 -19.36
N CYS A 25 -34.37 6.00 -18.84
CA CYS A 25 -34.99 4.71 -19.18
C CYS A 25 -35.13 4.56 -20.70
N ASP A 26 -35.75 5.54 -21.35
CA ASP A 26 -36.07 5.50 -22.77
C ASP A 26 -34.81 5.47 -23.63
N SER A 27 -33.78 6.23 -23.24
CA SER A 27 -32.47 6.21 -23.91
C SER A 27 -31.81 4.83 -23.85
N ILE A 28 -31.92 4.15 -22.71
CA ILE A 28 -31.35 2.81 -22.51
C ILE A 28 -32.12 1.76 -23.30
N LEU A 29 -33.45 1.87 -23.34
CA LEU A 29 -34.30 1.00 -24.17
C LEU A 29 -33.99 1.17 -25.66
N ALA A 30 -33.78 2.41 -26.11
CA ALA A 30 -33.35 2.67 -27.48
C ALA A 30 -31.98 2.01 -27.75
N LEU A 31 -30.99 2.18 -26.86
CA LEU A 31 -29.67 1.56 -27.01
C LEU A 31 -29.73 0.03 -27.03
N GLN A 32 -30.64 -0.57 -26.25
CA GLN A 32 -30.89 -2.01 -26.30
C GLN A 32 -31.48 -2.44 -27.63
N TYR A 33 -32.46 -1.69 -28.16
CA TYR A 33 -33.09 -1.97 -29.45
C TYR A 33 -32.10 -1.87 -30.62
N PHE A 34 -31.10 -0.99 -30.52
CA PHE A 34 -30.03 -0.82 -31.51
C PHE A 34 -28.79 -1.69 -31.26
N ASP A 35 -28.85 -2.70 -30.37
CA ASP A 35 -27.74 -3.60 -30.01
C ASP A 35 -26.44 -2.88 -29.58
N SER A 36 -26.53 -1.62 -29.19
CA SER A 36 -25.38 -0.75 -28.89
C SER A 36 -25.15 -0.55 -27.39
N LEU A 37 -26.07 -1.05 -26.55
CA LEU A 37 -26.03 -0.90 -25.10
C LEU A 37 -24.71 -1.39 -24.47
N ASN A 38 -24.23 -2.57 -24.88
CA ASN A 38 -22.99 -3.14 -24.35
C ASN A 38 -21.77 -2.25 -24.61
N VAL A 39 -21.69 -1.66 -25.80
CA VAL A 39 -20.58 -0.80 -26.21
C VAL A 39 -20.58 0.47 -25.37
N GLU A 40 -21.73 1.14 -25.25
CA GLU A 40 -21.85 2.39 -24.49
C GLU A 40 -21.66 2.18 -22.98
N VAL A 41 -22.21 1.11 -22.42
CA VAL A 41 -22.01 0.78 -20.99
C VAL A 41 -20.55 0.47 -20.70
N LYS A 42 -19.87 -0.27 -21.58
CA LYS A 42 -18.43 -0.55 -21.43
C LYS A 42 -17.60 0.74 -21.49
N LEU A 43 -17.88 1.62 -22.45
CA LEU A 43 -17.21 2.92 -22.55
C LEU A 43 -17.45 3.78 -21.30
N PHE A 44 -18.67 3.76 -20.77
CA PHE A 44 -19.01 4.45 -19.52
C PHE A 44 -18.29 3.85 -18.31
N ALA A 45 -18.25 2.51 -18.20
CA ALA A 45 -17.55 1.76 -17.17
C ALA A 45 -16.04 2.09 -17.15
N ASP A 46 -15.39 2.06 -18.32
CA ASP A 46 -13.97 2.38 -18.45
C ASP A 46 -13.67 3.84 -18.08
N LYS A 47 -14.53 4.78 -18.46
CA LYS A 47 -14.41 6.20 -18.06
C LYS A 47 -14.63 6.38 -16.56
N LEU A 48 -15.63 5.72 -15.98
CA LEU A 48 -15.92 5.75 -14.55
C LEU A 48 -14.71 5.26 -13.74
N ILE A 49 -14.12 4.14 -14.16
CA ILE A 49 -12.95 3.58 -13.48
C ILE A 49 -11.75 4.53 -13.60
N ASN A 50 -11.40 4.96 -14.81
CA ASN A 50 -10.15 5.69 -15.04
C ASN A 50 -10.21 7.16 -14.65
N LEU A 51 -11.36 7.81 -14.75
CA LEU A 51 -11.51 9.25 -14.50
C LEU A 51 -12.10 9.57 -13.12
N ILE A 52 -12.78 8.63 -12.46
CA ILE A 52 -13.45 8.89 -11.17
C ILE A 52 -12.86 8.00 -10.08
N ILE A 53 -13.03 6.69 -10.20
CA ILE A 53 -12.66 5.74 -9.13
C ILE A 53 -11.15 5.72 -8.89
N LYS A 54 -10.35 5.55 -9.95
CA LYS A 54 -8.89 5.48 -9.84
C LYS A 54 -8.30 6.78 -9.29
N PRO A 55 -8.73 7.97 -9.74
CA PRO A 55 -8.32 9.21 -9.11
C PRO A 55 -8.73 9.33 -7.65
N ILE A 56 -9.90 8.88 -7.21
CA ILE A 56 -10.28 8.89 -5.78
C ILE A 56 -9.37 7.98 -4.93
N ILE A 57 -8.96 6.83 -5.48
CA ILE A 57 -8.11 5.86 -4.76
C ILE A 57 -6.65 6.34 -4.70
N ILE A 58 -6.13 6.90 -5.79
CA ILE A 58 -4.69 7.26 -5.90
C ILE A 58 -4.44 8.69 -5.44
N GLN A 59 -5.36 9.59 -5.74
CA GLN A 59 -5.25 11.01 -5.48
C GLN A 59 -6.28 11.36 -4.44
N ASN A 60 -5.88 12.13 -3.45
CA ASN A 60 -6.80 12.50 -2.40
C ASN A 60 -7.84 13.53 -2.90
N LEU A 61 -8.91 13.04 -3.52
CA LEU A 61 -9.96 13.86 -4.11
C LEU A 61 -11.19 13.87 -3.22
N GLN A 62 -11.78 15.04 -2.99
CA GLN A 62 -13.10 15.17 -2.39
C GLN A 62 -14.18 14.97 -3.44
N VAL A 63 -15.27 14.32 -3.02
CA VAL A 63 -16.44 14.04 -3.85
C VAL A 63 -17.56 14.96 -3.40
N ASP A 64 -17.87 15.97 -4.21
CA ASP A 64 -19.00 16.86 -3.99
C ASP A 64 -20.16 16.43 -4.91
N ILE A 65 -21.34 16.25 -4.33
CA ILE A 65 -22.55 15.88 -5.06
C ILE A 65 -23.58 16.99 -4.91
N THR A 66 -23.98 17.57 -6.03
CA THR A 66 -25.09 18.53 -6.10
C THR A 66 -26.25 17.91 -6.88
N LYS A 67 -27.43 17.88 -6.25
CA LYS A 67 -28.65 17.36 -6.86
C LYS A 67 -29.65 18.50 -7.03
N SER A 68 -30.13 18.67 -8.25
CA SER A 68 -31.24 19.56 -8.62
C SER A 68 -32.31 18.74 -9.33
N ILE A 69 -33.50 19.32 -9.51
CA ILE A 69 -34.72 18.61 -9.97
C ILE A 69 -34.50 17.79 -11.26
N HIS A 70 -33.68 18.29 -12.19
CA HIS A 70 -33.39 17.62 -13.47
C HIS A 70 -31.90 17.39 -13.76
N VAL A 71 -31.04 17.76 -12.81
CA VAL A 71 -29.60 17.71 -13.01
C VAL A 71 -28.94 17.16 -11.76
N SER A 72 -28.22 16.06 -11.92
CA SER A 72 -27.37 15.51 -10.88
C SER A 72 -25.91 15.66 -11.31
N ILE A 73 -25.13 16.39 -10.51
CA ILE A 73 -23.72 16.66 -10.79
C ILE A 73 -22.87 16.09 -9.67
N MET A 74 -21.86 15.31 -10.05
CA MET A 74 -20.77 14.90 -9.19
C MET A 74 -19.50 15.59 -9.66
N THR A 75 -18.83 16.29 -8.75
CA THR A 75 -17.56 16.98 -9.03
C THR A 75 -16.46 16.42 -8.13
N LEU A 76 -15.29 16.21 -8.71
CA LEU A 76 -14.09 15.84 -7.99
C LEU A 76 -13.18 17.06 -7.80
N LYS A 77 -12.91 17.39 -6.54
CA LYS A 77 -12.00 18.47 -6.14
C LYS A 77 -10.76 17.87 -5.50
N VAL A 78 -9.61 18.51 -5.68
CA VAL A 78 -8.42 18.11 -4.91
C VAL A 78 -8.63 18.48 -3.46
N SER A 79 -8.54 17.49 -2.56
CA SER A 79 -8.56 17.75 -1.12
C SER A 79 -7.27 18.47 -0.74
N LYS A 80 -7.37 19.52 0.09
CA LYS A 80 -6.21 20.16 0.72
C LYS A 80 -5.74 19.44 1.97
N ILE A 81 -6.57 18.55 2.51
CA ILE A 81 -6.32 17.77 3.73
C ILE A 81 -5.86 16.41 3.25
N GLU A 82 -4.69 15.93 3.67
CA GLU A 82 -4.23 14.55 3.42
C GLU A 82 -5.12 13.56 4.16
N ASP A 83 -5.78 12.68 3.43
CA ASP A 83 -6.63 11.63 3.97
C ASP A 83 -5.72 10.42 4.17
N GLU A 84 -5.21 10.27 5.39
CA GLU A 84 -4.32 9.15 5.74
C GLU A 84 -5.09 7.82 5.87
N TYR A 85 -6.42 7.85 5.95
CA TYR A 85 -7.23 6.68 6.32
C TYR A 85 -7.99 6.06 5.15
N LEU A 86 -7.95 4.73 5.09
CA LEU A 86 -8.71 3.92 4.13
C LEU A 86 -10.23 4.19 4.26
N SER A 87 -10.72 4.39 5.48
CA SER A 87 -12.12 4.66 5.80
C SER A 87 -12.70 5.86 5.05
N ILE A 88 -11.92 6.95 4.94
CA ILE A 88 -12.33 8.15 4.21
C ILE A 88 -12.45 7.85 2.70
N THR A 89 -11.50 7.08 2.16
CA THR A 89 -11.54 6.63 0.76
C THR A 89 -12.75 5.74 0.49
N ILE A 90 -13.06 4.81 1.40
CA ILE A 90 -14.27 3.97 1.34
C ILE A 90 -15.53 4.84 1.36
N GLY A 91 -15.61 5.83 2.26
CA GLY A 91 -16.74 6.75 2.34
C GLY A 91 -16.98 7.52 1.04
N LYS A 92 -15.90 8.03 0.41
CA LYS A 92 -15.96 8.68 -0.90
C LYS A 92 -16.45 7.74 -2.00
N LEU A 93 -15.96 6.51 -2.04
CA LEU A 93 -16.42 5.49 -2.99
C LEU A 93 -17.89 5.16 -2.78
N LYS A 94 -18.33 4.95 -1.52
CA LYS A 94 -19.75 4.75 -1.18
C LYS A 94 -20.61 5.90 -1.70
N ASN A 95 -20.16 7.15 -1.59
CA ASN A 95 -20.86 8.31 -2.16
C ASN A 95 -20.98 8.26 -3.69
N VAL A 96 -19.93 7.81 -4.39
CA VAL A 96 -19.97 7.64 -5.85
C VAL A 96 -21.01 6.60 -6.25
N PHE A 97 -20.98 5.41 -5.65
CA PHE A 97 -21.94 4.36 -5.95
C PHE A 97 -23.36 4.72 -5.53
N LYS A 98 -23.53 5.43 -4.41
CA LYS A 98 -24.84 5.96 -3.99
C LYS A 98 -25.38 6.99 -4.97
N PHE A 99 -24.53 7.87 -5.52
CA PHE A 99 -24.91 8.78 -6.58
C PHE A 99 -25.40 8.00 -7.80
N LEU A 100 -24.59 7.07 -8.30
CA LEU A 100 -24.90 6.26 -9.48
C LEU A 100 -26.23 5.52 -9.32
N ASN A 101 -26.44 4.81 -8.21
CA ASN A 101 -27.68 4.08 -7.97
C ASN A 101 -28.91 5.00 -7.80
N SER A 102 -28.71 6.24 -7.35
CA SER A 102 -29.81 7.19 -7.19
C SER A 102 -30.22 7.87 -8.50
N THR A 103 -29.25 8.07 -9.41
CA THR A 103 -29.43 8.75 -10.70
C THR A 103 -29.76 7.78 -11.82
N LEU A 104 -29.07 6.63 -11.83
CA LEU A 104 -29.34 5.56 -12.78
C LEU A 104 -30.58 4.81 -12.32
N PRO A 105 -31.44 4.42 -13.27
CA PRO A 105 -32.64 3.72 -12.91
C PRO A 105 -32.38 2.24 -12.60
N ILE A 106 -33.13 1.70 -11.64
CA ILE A 106 -32.74 0.51 -10.86
C ILE A 106 -33.04 -0.78 -11.64
N ASN A 107 -34.17 -0.84 -12.36
CA ASN A 107 -34.66 -2.04 -13.05
C ASN A 107 -35.21 -1.71 -14.44
N PHE A 108 -34.77 -2.46 -15.45
CA PHE A 108 -35.25 -2.39 -16.84
C PHE A 108 -35.44 -3.76 -17.44
N ASN A 109 -36.68 -4.19 -17.69
CA ASN A 109 -36.93 -5.52 -18.29
C ASN A 109 -36.10 -6.64 -17.61
N GLU A 110 -36.12 -6.68 -16.28
CA GLU A 110 -35.36 -7.65 -15.45
C GLU A 110 -33.82 -7.46 -15.47
N ILE A 111 -33.32 -6.44 -16.17
CA ILE A 111 -31.91 -6.07 -16.24
C ILE A 111 -31.62 -4.92 -15.26
N HIS A 112 -30.65 -5.14 -14.38
CA HIS A 112 -30.10 -4.10 -13.51
C HIS A 112 -28.89 -3.45 -14.19
N ILE A 113 -28.97 -2.14 -14.47
CA ILE A 113 -27.85 -1.35 -15.04
C ILE A 113 -26.59 -1.51 -14.20
N MET A 114 -26.75 -1.58 -12.87
CA MET A 114 -25.60 -1.74 -11.99
C MET A 114 -24.85 -3.05 -12.20
N SER A 115 -25.56 -4.12 -12.54
CA SER A 115 -24.95 -5.40 -12.91
C SER A 115 -24.26 -5.34 -14.25
N TYR A 116 -24.80 -4.61 -15.22
CA TYR A 116 -24.13 -4.35 -16.50
C TYR A 116 -22.86 -3.51 -16.33
N LEU A 117 -22.89 -2.49 -15.48
CA LEU A 117 -21.69 -1.74 -15.13
C LEU A 117 -20.67 -2.61 -14.39
N GLY A 118 -21.16 -3.44 -13.48
CA GLY A 118 -20.41 -4.42 -12.73
C GLY A 118 -19.63 -5.40 -13.60
N SER A 119 -20.25 -5.96 -14.64
CA SER A 119 -19.60 -6.96 -15.50
C SER A 119 -18.38 -6.41 -16.25
N TYR A 120 -18.33 -5.10 -16.53
CA TYR A 120 -17.18 -4.46 -17.18
C TYR A 120 -16.19 -3.81 -16.19
N ALA A 121 -16.68 -3.26 -15.07
CA ALA A 121 -15.87 -2.44 -14.16
C ALA A 121 -15.40 -3.16 -12.89
N SER A 122 -16.11 -4.20 -12.42
CA SER A 122 -15.87 -4.79 -11.09
C SER A 122 -14.46 -5.35 -10.91
N GLN A 123 -13.95 -6.07 -11.91
CA GLN A 123 -12.58 -6.62 -11.87
C GLN A 123 -11.52 -5.51 -11.81
N GLN A 124 -11.66 -4.48 -12.65
CA GLN A 124 -10.73 -3.36 -12.67
C GLN A 124 -10.77 -2.60 -11.34
N PHE A 125 -11.97 -2.41 -10.79
CA PHE A 125 -12.16 -1.82 -9.46
C PHE A 125 -11.44 -2.63 -8.39
N CYS A 126 -11.68 -3.94 -8.32
CA CYS A 126 -11.06 -4.83 -7.34
C CYS A 126 -9.52 -4.76 -7.41
N ASN A 127 -8.94 -4.84 -8.61
CA ASN A 127 -7.50 -4.78 -8.80
C ASN A 127 -6.92 -3.44 -8.31
N ILE A 128 -7.51 -2.31 -8.73
CA ILE A 128 -7.02 -0.98 -8.33
C ILE A 128 -7.17 -0.78 -6.82
N PHE A 129 -8.29 -1.21 -6.24
CA PHE A 129 -8.55 -1.06 -4.82
C PHE A 129 -7.59 -1.90 -3.97
N LYS A 130 -7.35 -3.17 -4.34
CA LYS A 130 -6.38 -4.05 -3.67
C LYS A 130 -4.96 -3.48 -3.74
N ASP A 131 -4.49 -3.14 -4.94
CA ASP A 131 -3.09 -2.77 -5.18
C ASP A 131 -2.74 -1.37 -4.67
N LYS A 132 -3.71 -0.43 -4.67
CA LYS A 132 -3.45 0.98 -4.38
C LYS A 132 -4.09 1.49 -3.10
N ALA A 133 -5.26 1.00 -2.71
CA ALA A 133 -5.88 1.39 -1.45
C ALA A 133 -5.42 0.43 -0.34
N LEU A 134 -5.77 -0.85 -0.45
CA LEU A 134 -5.56 -1.82 0.62
C LEU A 134 -4.09 -2.07 0.89
N PHE A 135 -3.28 -2.40 -0.13
CA PHE A 135 -1.85 -2.67 0.05
C PHE A 135 -1.11 -1.51 0.72
N ASN A 136 -1.46 -0.27 0.36
CA ASN A 136 -0.84 0.92 0.95
C ASN A 136 -1.31 1.17 2.38
N ALA A 137 -2.58 0.89 2.69
CA ALA A 137 -3.14 1.03 4.03
C ALA A 137 -2.62 -0.02 5.03
N VAL A 138 -2.16 -1.20 4.57
CA VAL A 138 -1.60 -2.23 5.47
C VAL A 138 -0.48 -1.63 6.33
N PRO A 139 -0.54 -1.79 7.67
CA PRO A 139 0.45 -1.19 8.56
C PRO A 139 1.84 -1.81 8.38
N ILE A 140 2.87 -1.07 8.81
CA ILE A 140 4.28 -1.53 8.79
C ILE A 140 4.69 -2.15 10.14
N LYS A 141 3.88 -1.97 11.19
CA LYS A 141 4.14 -2.53 12.51
C LYS A 141 3.07 -3.52 12.88
N TYR A 142 3.49 -4.64 13.47
CA TYR A 142 2.58 -5.71 13.83
C TYR A 142 1.54 -5.28 14.87
N ASN A 143 1.93 -4.46 15.85
CA ASN A 143 1.00 -3.94 16.87
C ASN A 143 -0.18 -3.14 16.28
N LYS A 144 0.03 -2.43 15.17
CA LYS A 144 -1.02 -1.67 14.45
C LYS A 144 -1.89 -2.56 13.56
N LEU A 145 -1.51 -3.81 13.33
CA LEU A 145 -2.31 -4.76 12.55
C LEU A 145 -3.62 -5.11 13.27
N ILE A 146 -3.62 -5.08 14.61
CA ILE A 146 -4.81 -5.29 15.43
C ILE A 146 -5.82 -4.17 15.17
N ASP A 147 -5.38 -2.91 15.23
CA ASP A 147 -6.23 -1.73 14.98
C ASP A 147 -6.73 -1.69 13.52
N PHE A 148 -5.97 -2.25 12.59
CA PHE A 148 -6.33 -2.31 11.17
C PHE A 148 -7.53 -3.24 10.89
N GLN A 149 -7.92 -4.11 11.83
CA GLN A 149 -9.11 -4.96 11.66
C GLN A 149 -10.40 -4.15 11.52
N ASP A 150 -10.51 -2.99 12.17
CA ASP A 150 -11.67 -2.12 12.02
C ASP A 150 -11.78 -1.58 10.59
N GLU A 151 -10.65 -1.19 9.98
CA GLU A 151 -10.61 -0.77 8.58
C GLU A 151 -10.94 -1.92 7.62
N LEU A 152 -10.55 -3.16 7.93
CA LEU A 152 -10.95 -4.34 7.15
C LEU A 152 -12.45 -4.60 7.22
N ASN A 153 -13.08 -4.37 8.38
CA ASN A 153 -14.53 -4.48 8.51
C ASN A 153 -15.25 -3.48 7.60
N GLU A 154 -14.75 -2.24 7.48
CA GLU A 154 -15.30 -1.27 6.53
C GLU A 154 -15.18 -1.71 5.06
N VAL A 155 -14.11 -2.45 4.71
CA VAL A 155 -13.93 -3.04 3.37
C VAL A 155 -14.96 -4.15 3.13
N LEU A 156 -15.23 -4.99 4.13
CA LEU A 156 -16.26 -6.04 4.06
C LEU A 156 -17.67 -5.43 3.93
N GLU A 157 -17.94 -4.34 4.65
CA GLU A 157 -19.17 -3.58 4.49
C GLU A 157 -19.30 -2.97 3.09
N LEU A 158 -18.22 -2.40 2.55
CA LEU A 158 -18.20 -1.89 1.18
C LEU A 158 -18.50 -3.02 0.17
N ASN A 159 -17.89 -4.19 0.36
CA ASN A 159 -18.14 -5.35 -0.51
C ASN A 159 -19.60 -5.79 -0.43
N THR A 160 -20.18 -5.86 0.76
CA THR A 160 -21.60 -6.17 0.98
C THR A 160 -22.50 -5.14 0.31
N TYR A 161 -22.20 -3.85 0.47
CA TYR A 161 -22.94 -2.76 -0.17
C TYR A 161 -22.89 -2.85 -1.71
N LEU A 162 -21.74 -3.15 -2.31
CA LEU A 162 -21.61 -3.31 -3.76
C LEU A 162 -22.32 -4.55 -4.30
N ASN A 163 -22.40 -5.62 -3.50
CA ASN A 163 -23.22 -6.79 -3.80
C ASN A 163 -24.72 -6.48 -3.76
N GLU A 164 -25.19 -5.75 -2.76
CA GLU A 164 -26.60 -5.33 -2.64
C GLU A 164 -27.04 -4.41 -3.79
N LEU A 165 -26.14 -3.54 -4.26
CA LEU A 165 -26.37 -2.71 -5.45
C LEU A 165 -26.37 -3.51 -6.76
N GLY A 166 -25.95 -4.78 -6.73
CA GLY A 166 -25.79 -5.62 -7.92
C GLY A 166 -24.60 -5.25 -8.79
N PHE A 167 -23.66 -4.41 -8.30
CA PHE A 167 -22.42 -4.08 -9.01
C PHE A 167 -21.42 -5.24 -9.00
N PHE A 168 -21.41 -6.01 -7.90
CA PHE A 168 -20.68 -7.27 -7.84
C PHE A 168 -21.61 -8.44 -8.16
N GLU A 169 -21.08 -9.40 -8.91
CA GLU A 169 -21.73 -10.69 -9.04
C GLU A 169 -21.72 -11.40 -7.69
N LYS A 170 -22.75 -12.19 -7.39
CA LYS A 170 -22.85 -12.95 -6.12
C LYS A 170 -21.68 -13.92 -5.88
N SER A 171 -20.95 -14.27 -6.94
CA SER A 171 -19.75 -15.11 -6.93
C SER A 171 -18.45 -14.33 -6.63
N ASN A 172 -18.49 -13.00 -6.68
CA ASN A 172 -17.31 -12.16 -6.56
C ASN A 172 -16.88 -12.03 -5.08
N ASN A 173 -16.04 -12.96 -4.66
CA ASN A 173 -15.44 -12.99 -3.32
C ASN A 173 -14.02 -12.43 -3.32
N GLU A 174 -13.66 -11.61 -4.30
CA GLU A 174 -12.28 -11.18 -4.49
C GLU A 174 -11.76 -10.29 -3.37
N LEU A 175 -12.56 -9.34 -2.89
CA LEU A 175 -12.17 -8.48 -1.77
C LEU A 175 -12.14 -9.28 -0.47
N ILE A 176 -13.12 -10.17 -0.25
CA ILE A 176 -13.19 -11.04 0.93
C ILE A 176 -11.94 -11.93 1.03
N LYS A 177 -11.58 -12.61 -0.05
CA LYS A 177 -10.36 -13.44 -0.09
C LYS A 177 -9.10 -12.62 0.14
N TYR A 178 -9.10 -11.36 -0.28
CA TYR A 178 -7.96 -10.48 -0.09
C TYR A 178 -7.84 -10.04 1.38
N THR A 179 -8.96 -9.74 2.05
CA THR A 179 -8.98 -9.41 3.48
C THR A 179 -8.68 -10.61 4.38
N GLU A 180 -9.11 -11.82 3.99
CA GLU A 180 -8.74 -13.07 4.69
C GLU A 180 -7.23 -13.35 4.61
N ASN A 181 -6.57 -12.84 3.57
CA ASN A 181 -5.15 -13.04 3.33
C ASN A 181 -4.26 -11.90 3.89
N ILE A 182 -4.80 -11.10 4.82
CA ILE A 182 -4.14 -9.87 5.29
C ILE A 182 -2.79 -10.14 5.95
N ASP A 183 -2.64 -11.23 6.69
CA ASP A 183 -1.37 -11.57 7.34
C ASP A 183 -0.27 -11.77 6.30
N ASN A 184 -0.56 -12.55 5.24
CA ASN A 184 0.39 -12.75 4.14
C ASN A 184 0.71 -11.42 3.43
N LEU A 185 -0.26 -10.53 3.26
CA LEU A 185 -0.03 -9.21 2.67
C LEU A 185 0.86 -8.32 3.54
N PHE A 186 0.64 -8.34 4.86
CA PHE A 186 1.50 -7.68 5.83
C PHE A 186 2.93 -8.19 5.71
N PHE A 187 3.17 -9.50 5.80
CA PHE A 187 4.51 -10.06 5.70
C PHE A 187 5.16 -9.81 4.34
N ASN A 188 4.40 -9.84 3.23
CA ASN A 188 4.92 -9.48 1.92
C ASN A 188 5.39 -8.03 1.85
N LYS A 189 4.60 -7.09 2.40
CA LYS A 189 4.96 -5.66 2.45
C LYS A 189 6.20 -5.42 3.31
N ILE A 190 6.24 -6.05 4.48
CA ILE A 190 7.39 -5.96 5.40
C ILE A 190 8.65 -6.52 4.76
N SER A 191 8.55 -7.69 4.13
CA SER A 191 9.67 -8.30 3.41
C SER A 191 10.21 -7.36 2.34
N GLN A 192 9.33 -6.75 1.54
CA GLN A 192 9.74 -5.78 0.52
C GLN A 192 10.48 -4.58 1.12
N ILE A 193 9.98 -4.01 2.22
CA ILE A 193 10.63 -2.89 2.91
C ILE A 193 12.03 -3.27 3.39
N TYR A 194 12.18 -4.42 4.05
CA TYR A 194 13.49 -4.87 4.54
C TYR A 194 14.44 -5.24 3.41
N TYR A 195 13.96 -5.88 2.34
CA TYR A 195 14.76 -6.18 1.16
C TYR A 195 15.23 -4.90 0.46
N ASP A 196 14.40 -3.88 0.35
CA ASP A 196 14.79 -2.61 -0.26
C ASP A 196 15.77 -1.82 0.60
N LYS A 197 15.60 -1.83 1.93
CA LYS A 197 16.60 -1.30 2.88
C LYS A 197 17.94 -2.02 2.72
N ALA A 198 17.95 -3.35 2.74
CA ALA A 198 19.16 -4.15 2.58
C ALA A 198 19.84 -3.90 1.22
N ARG A 199 19.10 -3.86 0.11
CA ARG A 199 19.64 -3.49 -1.22
C ARG A 199 20.25 -2.10 -1.24
N THR A 200 19.65 -1.15 -0.53
CA THR A 200 20.17 0.21 -0.42
C THR A 200 21.51 0.22 0.32
N ILE A 201 21.63 -0.57 1.40
CA ILE A 201 22.87 -0.70 2.18
C ILE A 201 23.97 -1.39 1.35
N ILE A 202 23.65 -2.48 0.63
CA ILE A 202 24.60 -3.22 -0.23
C ILE A 202 25.25 -2.30 -1.28
N LYS A 203 24.50 -1.32 -1.79
CA LYS A 203 24.97 -0.36 -2.80
C LYS A 203 25.86 0.76 -2.23
N LYS A 204 25.96 0.91 -0.90
CA LYS A 204 26.81 1.94 -0.28
C LYS A 204 28.28 1.59 -0.41
N ASP A 205 29.13 2.61 -0.38
CA ASP A 205 30.57 2.46 -0.49
C ASP A 205 31.16 1.73 0.74
N LEU A 206 32.07 0.78 0.48
CA LEU A 206 32.76 0.00 1.52
C LEU A 206 33.90 0.76 2.21
N HIS A 207 34.26 1.93 1.68
CA HIS A 207 35.43 2.70 2.10
C HIS A 207 35.20 3.62 3.30
N ASP A 208 33.94 3.89 3.64
CA ASP A 208 33.62 4.73 4.79
C ASP A 208 33.81 3.91 6.07
N LEU A 209 34.99 4.04 6.69
CA LEU A 209 35.41 3.23 7.82
C LEU A 209 35.11 3.89 9.16
N VAL A 210 34.57 3.11 10.08
CA VAL A 210 34.31 3.49 11.47
C VAL A 210 35.15 2.63 12.40
N GLU A 211 35.75 3.26 13.42
CA GLU A 211 36.46 2.55 14.48
C GLU A 211 35.46 1.89 15.42
N VAL A 212 35.57 0.57 15.57
CA VAL A 212 34.81 -0.22 16.53
C VAL A 212 35.77 -0.62 17.63
N ASN A 213 35.55 -0.05 18.81
CA ASN A 213 36.26 -0.40 20.03
C ASN A 213 35.32 -1.15 20.97
N ASN A 214 35.89 -2.11 21.70
CA ASN A 214 35.21 -2.72 22.82
C ASN A 214 35.27 -1.72 24.00
N GLU A 215 34.34 -0.78 24.07
CA GLU A 215 34.24 0.14 25.22
C GLU A 215 33.86 -0.59 26.52
N ASN A 216 33.32 -1.80 26.40
CA ASN A 216 33.21 -2.76 27.49
C ASN A 216 34.57 -3.37 27.79
N ARG A 217 35.48 -2.56 28.34
CA ARG A 217 36.48 -3.12 29.24
C ARG A 217 35.70 -3.85 30.31
N TRP A 218 35.87 -5.16 30.41
CA TRP A 218 35.45 -5.89 31.59
C TRP A 218 36.18 -5.21 32.75
N THR A 219 35.48 -4.34 33.49
CA THR A 219 36.04 -3.76 34.70
C THR A 219 36.26 -4.95 35.61
N PRO A 220 37.50 -5.26 36.00
CA PRO A 220 37.71 -6.30 36.99
C PRO A 220 36.86 -5.92 38.20
N ASP A 221 36.01 -6.81 38.69
CA ASP A 221 35.49 -6.65 40.05
C ASP A 221 36.72 -6.40 40.93
N GLU A 222 36.76 -5.26 41.62
CA GLU A 222 37.94 -4.78 42.36
C GLU A 222 38.38 -5.72 43.52
N ASP A 223 37.73 -6.89 43.67
CA ASP A 223 37.90 -7.81 44.80
C ASP A 223 38.66 -9.11 44.50
N ASN A 224 39.02 -9.43 43.24
CA ASN A 224 39.80 -10.64 42.95
C ASN A 224 41.28 -10.32 42.68
N ASN A 225 42.04 -10.15 43.76
CA ASN A 225 43.51 -10.15 43.79
C ASN A 225 44.07 -11.57 43.57
N GLU A 226 43.68 -12.22 42.48
CA GLU A 226 44.39 -13.40 41.98
C GLU A 226 45.14 -13.01 40.71
N ASP A 227 46.44 -13.30 40.70
CA ASP A 227 47.47 -13.00 39.70
C ASP A 227 47.22 -13.65 38.31
N ASN A 228 46.00 -13.55 37.79
CA ASN A 228 45.61 -13.99 36.45
C ASN A 228 45.52 -12.80 35.48
N SER A 229 46.46 -11.84 35.58
CA SER A 229 46.56 -10.68 34.68
C SER A 229 46.91 -11.05 33.23
N PHE A 230 47.22 -12.32 32.97
CA PHE A 230 47.58 -12.84 31.66
C PHE A 230 46.42 -12.98 30.67
N CYS A 231 45.16 -12.78 31.08
CA CYS A 231 43.99 -13.16 30.26
C CYS A 231 42.92 -12.10 30.00
N GLN A 232 42.94 -10.92 30.63
CA GLN A 232 41.82 -9.97 30.43
C GLN A 232 41.93 -9.14 29.13
N THR A 233 43.15 -8.88 28.65
CA THR A 233 43.38 -8.16 27.38
C THR A 233 43.60 -9.09 26.17
N PHE A 234 43.97 -10.36 26.39
CA PHE A 234 44.24 -11.31 25.30
C PHE A 234 42.97 -11.72 24.53
N PHE A 235 41.82 -11.79 25.22
CA PHE A 235 40.52 -12.07 24.61
C PHE A 235 39.73 -10.80 24.26
N ALA A 236 40.30 -9.61 24.49
CA ALA A 236 39.65 -8.38 24.09
C ALA A 236 39.67 -8.27 22.56
N TYR A 237 38.50 -8.06 21.95
CA TYR A 237 38.40 -7.80 20.52
C TYR A 237 39.31 -6.61 20.15
N PRO A 238 40.21 -6.76 19.17
CA PRO A 238 41.17 -5.73 18.82
C PRO A 238 40.45 -4.50 18.26
N GLN A 239 41.02 -3.31 18.50
CA GLN A 239 40.54 -2.10 17.86
C GLN A 239 40.55 -2.30 16.35
N SER A 240 39.36 -2.29 15.75
CA SER A 240 39.18 -2.66 14.34
C SER A 240 38.43 -1.55 13.63
N LYS A 241 38.66 -1.43 12.32
CA LYS A 241 37.91 -0.52 11.46
C LYS A 241 36.99 -1.36 10.59
N VAL A 242 35.70 -1.06 10.64
CA VAL A 242 34.69 -1.73 9.82
C VAL A 242 34.01 -0.71 8.91
N SER A 243 33.46 -1.17 7.80
CA SER A 243 32.64 -0.30 6.95
C SER A 243 31.39 0.16 7.70
N LYS A 244 31.04 1.43 7.54
CA LYS A 244 29.78 1.99 8.01
C LYS A 244 28.57 1.26 7.42
N SER A 245 28.67 0.79 6.17
CA SER A 245 27.62 -0.02 5.54
C SER A 245 27.35 -1.32 6.30
N LEU A 246 28.39 -1.92 6.90
CA LEU A 246 28.26 -3.14 7.70
C LEU A 246 27.56 -2.84 9.03
N LEU A 247 27.86 -1.71 9.68
CA LEU A 247 27.17 -1.29 10.90
C LEU A 247 25.69 -0.98 10.63
N GLU A 248 25.39 -0.31 9.52
CA GLU A 248 23.99 -0.10 9.11
C GLU A 248 23.27 -1.41 8.81
N PHE A 249 23.95 -2.38 8.21
CA PHE A 249 23.41 -3.71 7.98
C PHE A 249 23.16 -4.46 9.30
N HIS A 250 24.08 -4.36 10.26
CA HIS A 250 23.91 -4.93 11.59
C HIS A 250 22.72 -4.30 12.33
N ASN A 251 22.59 -2.97 12.28
CA ASN A 251 21.43 -2.28 12.84
C ASN A 251 20.11 -2.73 12.16
N LEU A 252 20.13 -3.04 10.86
CA LEU A 252 18.97 -3.59 10.17
C LEU A 252 18.62 -5.00 10.68
N ILE A 253 19.62 -5.85 10.93
CA ILE A 253 19.43 -7.16 11.54
C ILE A 253 18.80 -7.02 12.93
N ASP A 254 19.33 -6.12 13.76
CA ASP A 254 18.79 -5.87 15.11
C ASP A 254 17.37 -5.32 15.06
N GLU A 255 17.06 -4.43 14.10
CA GLU A 255 15.69 -3.95 13.84
C GLU A 255 14.75 -5.14 13.55
N VAL A 256 15.10 -6.01 12.60
CA VAL A 256 14.30 -7.18 12.22
C VAL A 256 14.14 -8.16 13.40
N ALA A 257 15.21 -8.42 14.15
CA ALA A 257 15.18 -9.31 15.31
C ALA A 257 14.34 -8.75 16.47
N SER A 258 14.41 -7.44 16.70
CA SER A 258 13.58 -6.76 17.70
C SER A 258 12.08 -6.83 17.34
N GLU A 259 11.74 -6.62 16.07
CA GLU A 259 10.35 -6.74 15.59
C GLU A 259 9.87 -8.20 15.63
N MET A 260 10.74 -9.18 15.32
CA MET A 260 10.45 -10.62 15.47
C MET A 260 10.04 -10.97 16.91
N SER A 261 10.69 -10.36 17.90
CA SER A 261 10.41 -10.58 19.33
C SER A 261 9.05 -10.04 19.78
N SER A 262 8.44 -9.14 18.99
CA SER A 262 7.16 -8.51 19.30
C SER A 262 5.94 -9.28 18.76
N ILE A 263 6.16 -10.35 18.00
CA ILE A 263 5.14 -11.07 17.22
C ILE A 263 4.86 -12.44 17.87
N PRO A 264 3.64 -12.99 17.75
CA PRO A 264 3.33 -14.34 18.19
C PRO A 264 4.26 -15.40 17.57
N GLU A 265 4.59 -16.43 18.35
CA GLU A 265 5.52 -17.50 17.93
C GLU A 265 5.12 -18.18 16.62
N ASN A 266 3.81 -18.30 16.34
CA ASN A 266 3.28 -18.92 15.12
C ASN A 266 3.70 -18.24 13.82
N ASP A 267 4.01 -16.94 13.86
CA ASP A 267 4.39 -16.15 12.68
C ASP A 267 5.85 -15.67 12.71
N ALA A 268 6.56 -15.91 13.82
CA ALA A 268 7.96 -15.53 13.99
C ALA A 268 8.89 -16.12 12.91
N TRP A 269 8.56 -17.31 12.38
CA TRP A 269 9.31 -17.96 11.32
C TRP A 269 9.40 -17.12 10.04
N ARG A 270 8.43 -16.25 9.77
CA ARG A 270 8.43 -15.36 8.60
C ARG A 270 9.47 -14.26 8.72
N TYR A 271 9.65 -13.70 9.93
CA TYR A 271 10.72 -12.75 10.21
C TYR A 271 12.09 -13.43 10.17
N HIS A 272 12.19 -14.66 10.66
CA HIS A 272 13.40 -15.46 10.51
C HIS A 272 13.76 -15.70 9.03
N ASP A 273 12.76 -15.96 8.17
CA ASP A 273 12.99 -16.08 6.72
C ASP A 273 13.49 -14.76 6.11
N ILE A 274 12.88 -13.62 6.46
CA ILE A 274 13.35 -12.29 6.04
C ILE A 274 14.81 -12.07 6.48
N LEU A 275 15.13 -12.37 7.74
CA LEU A 275 16.47 -12.21 8.31
C LEU A 275 17.52 -13.06 7.58
N ASN A 276 17.20 -14.32 7.29
CA ASN A 276 18.07 -15.20 6.50
C ASN A 276 18.25 -14.67 5.09
N ASN A 277 17.18 -14.26 4.43
CA ASN A 277 17.22 -13.77 3.06
C ASN A 277 18.03 -12.46 2.95
N ILE A 278 17.90 -11.51 3.87
CA ILE A 278 18.74 -10.29 3.85
C ILE A 278 20.21 -10.62 4.09
N THR A 279 20.50 -11.59 4.96
CA THR A 279 21.88 -12.01 5.29
C THR A 279 22.54 -12.69 4.10
N ILE A 280 21.85 -13.66 3.48
CA ILE A 280 22.32 -14.32 2.26
C ILE A 280 22.50 -13.28 1.14
N MET A 281 21.52 -12.40 0.95
CA MET A 281 21.59 -11.35 -0.07
C MET A 281 22.80 -10.42 0.14
N TYR A 282 23.10 -10.05 1.38
CA TYR A 282 24.28 -9.23 1.67
C TYR A 282 25.57 -9.98 1.34
N CYS A 283 25.74 -11.21 1.83
CA CYS A 283 26.92 -12.03 1.60
C CYS A 283 27.19 -12.27 0.10
N ASP A 284 26.14 -12.57 -0.67
CA ASP A 284 26.27 -12.90 -2.09
C ASP A 284 26.46 -11.66 -2.98
N MET A 285 25.73 -10.57 -2.69
CA MET A 285 25.68 -9.43 -3.60
C MET A 285 26.74 -8.36 -3.35
N VAL A 286 27.25 -8.21 -2.12
CA VAL A 286 28.23 -7.14 -1.80
C VAL A 286 29.52 -7.34 -2.59
N SER A 287 30.04 -8.57 -2.63
CA SER A 287 31.26 -8.90 -3.38
C SER A 287 31.08 -8.65 -4.88
N THR A 288 29.92 -9.01 -5.43
CA THR A 288 29.59 -8.81 -6.85
C THR A 288 29.46 -7.32 -7.19
N GLN A 289 28.72 -6.57 -6.36
CA GLN A 289 28.46 -5.15 -6.53
C GLN A 289 29.74 -4.31 -6.49
N HIS A 290 30.68 -4.68 -5.61
CA HIS A 290 31.95 -3.96 -5.42
C HIS A 290 33.14 -4.64 -6.11
N SER A 291 32.91 -5.63 -6.97
CA SER A 291 33.95 -6.41 -7.67
C SER A 291 35.08 -5.57 -8.27
N LYS A 292 34.74 -4.53 -9.04
CA LYS A 292 35.73 -3.61 -9.63
C LYS A 292 36.58 -2.89 -8.57
N ALA A 293 35.95 -2.51 -7.47
CA ALA A 293 36.57 -1.77 -6.40
C ALA A 293 37.51 -2.70 -5.59
N LEU A 294 37.08 -3.95 -5.37
CA LEU A 294 37.86 -5.02 -4.75
C LEU A 294 39.08 -5.45 -5.59
N GLU A 295 38.96 -5.49 -6.92
CA GLU A 295 40.08 -5.79 -7.82
C GLU A 295 41.14 -4.68 -7.85
N LEU A 296 40.70 -3.42 -7.71
CA LEU A 296 41.58 -2.26 -7.81
C LEU A 296 42.28 -1.91 -6.48
N ASN A 297 41.65 -2.19 -5.33
CA ASN A 297 42.14 -1.77 -4.02
C ASN A 297 42.21 -2.95 -3.02
N PRO A 298 43.41 -3.50 -2.74
CA PRO A 298 43.57 -4.61 -1.80
C PRO A 298 43.06 -4.32 -0.38
N GLN A 299 43.05 -3.04 0.02
CA GLN A 299 42.51 -2.60 1.31
C GLN A 299 41.00 -2.86 1.40
N GLN A 300 40.24 -2.70 0.32
CA GLN A 300 38.80 -3.00 0.32
C GLN A 300 38.54 -4.49 0.45
N SER A 301 39.38 -5.33 -0.17
CA SER A 301 39.29 -6.78 -0.02
C SER A 301 39.48 -7.18 1.45
N GLY A 302 40.46 -6.57 2.15
CA GLY A 302 40.66 -6.81 3.58
C GLY A 302 39.59 -6.23 4.50
N ILE A 303 38.73 -5.31 4.03
CA ILE A 303 37.59 -4.78 4.79
C ILE A 303 36.36 -5.69 4.64
N LEU A 304 36.23 -6.35 3.48
CA LEU A 304 35.09 -7.20 3.16
C LEU A 304 35.20 -8.62 3.77
N TYR A 305 36.41 -9.19 3.79
CA TYR A 305 36.71 -10.55 4.26
C TYR A 305 37.21 -10.57 5.70
#